data_AF-W0B8C0-F1
#
_entry.id   AF-W0B8C0-F1
#
_cell.length_a   1.000
_cell.length_b   1.000
_cell.length_c   1.000
_cell.angle_alpha   90.00
_cell.angle_beta   90.00
_cell.angle_gamma   90.00
#
_symmetry.space_group_name_H-M   'P 1'
#
loop_
_entity.id
_entity.type
_entity.pdbx_description
1 polymer ?
#
loop_
_entity_poly.entity_id
_entity_poly.type
_entity_poly.pdbx_seq_one_letter_code
_entity_poly.pdbx_strand_id
1 'polypeptide(L)'
;MKNGKLIILMFVLTSALSHAAVCPNPETSSLRWGEVPAPWQVNPFSPNTPQGEEGTQFVRANILVAGIGRGVICTYQNSRGEYSIWWQVGVKIPAEIDYRWRRSLNNGFECTDSIEICEFYTAAG
;
A
#
# COMPACT_ATOMS: atom_id res chain seq x y z
N MET A 1 -45.97 -0.39 14.92
CA MET A 1 -44.79 -0.85 14.16
C MET A 1 -43.67 0.19 14.28
N LYS A 2 -43.06 0.29 15.47
CA LYS A 2 -41.64 -0.03 15.77
C LYS A 2 -40.60 0.81 14.98
N ASN A 3 -40.51 2.09 15.34
CA ASN A 3 -39.39 3.01 15.04
C ASN A 3 -38.01 2.44 15.42
N GLY A 4 -37.94 1.43 16.29
CA GLY A 4 -36.69 0.73 16.63
C GLY A 4 -36.10 -0.13 15.51
N LYS A 5 -36.87 -0.54 14.49
CA LYS A 5 -36.33 -1.32 13.35
C LYS A 5 -35.50 -0.45 12.39
N LEU A 6 -35.82 0.84 12.30
CA LEU A 6 -35.12 1.78 11.40
C LEU A 6 -33.72 2.14 11.96
N ILE A 7 -33.58 2.24 13.28
CA ILE A 7 -32.32 2.59 13.95
C ILE A 7 -31.30 1.45 13.84
N ILE A 8 -31.75 0.19 13.94
CA ILE A 8 -30.87 -0.98 13.79
C ILE A 8 -30.34 -1.09 12.36
N LEU A 9 -31.11 -0.69 11.34
CA LEU A 9 -30.67 -0.70 9.95
C LEU A 9 -29.58 0.35 9.67
N MET A 10 -29.64 1.53 10.29
CA MET A 10 -28.61 2.57 10.13
C MET A 10 -27.26 2.21 10.77
N PHE A 11 -27.26 1.45 11.87
CA PHE A 11 -26.02 1.03 12.54
C PHE A 11 -25.25 -0.07 11.78
N VAL A 12 -25.92 -0.78 10.85
CA VAL A 12 -25.29 -1.79 9.98
C VAL A 12 -24.62 -1.15 8.75
N LEU A 13 -25.03 0.05 8.33
CA LEU A 13 -24.46 0.75 7.16
C LEU A 13 -23.12 1.43 7.42
N THR A 14 -22.58 1.42 8.64
CA THR A 14 -21.23 1.94 8.95
C THR A 14 -20.12 0.91 8.74
N SER A 15 -20.39 -0.18 8.02
CA SER A 15 -19.41 -1.24 7.74
C SER A 15 -18.24 -0.72 6.88
N ALA A 16 -17.06 -0.65 7.50
CA ALA A 16 -15.71 -0.62 6.91
C ALA A 16 -15.50 0.31 5.70
N LEU A 17 -15.10 1.55 5.95
CA LEU A 17 -14.57 2.43 4.91
C LEU A 17 -13.22 1.90 4.42
N SER A 18 -13.20 1.24 3.26
CA SER A 18 -11.96 0.95 2.56
C SER A 18 -11.42 2.21 1.91
N HIS A 19 -10.15 2.52 2.11
CA HIS A 19 -9.52 3.69 1.49
C HIS A 19 -8.60 3.25 0.36
N ALA A 20 -8.80 3.81 -0.82
CA ALA A 20 -7.86 3.69 -1.92
C ALA A 20 -6.58 4.46 -1.58
N ALA A 21 -5.43 3.85 -1.82
CA ALA A 21 -4.13 4.43 -1.57
C ALA A 21 -3.12 3.94 -2.62
N VAL A 22 -2.06 4.73 -2.80
CA VAL A 22 -0.92 4.42 -3.67
C VAL A 22 0.38 4.58 -2.87
N CYS A 23 1.47 4.10 -3.44
CA CYS A 23 2.81 4.37 -2.91
C CYS A 23 3.11 5.88 -2.91
N PRO A 24 3.85 6.43 -1.92
CA PRO A 24 4.25 7.82 -1.94
C PRO A 24 5.08 8.15 -3.17
N ASN A 25 4.70 9.17 -3.92
CA ASN A 25 5.44 9.57 -5.10
C ASN A 25 6.79 10.22 -4.67
N PRO A 26 7.95 9.75 -5.20
CA PRO A 26 9.26 10.23 -4.77
C PRO A 26 9.53 11.69 -5.12
N GLU A 27 8.82 12.27 -6.10
CA GLU A 27 9.00 13.67 -6.54
C GLU A 27 8.14 14.64 -5.73
N THR A 28 6.95 14.20 -5.28
CA THR A 28 5.95 15.07 -4.66
C THR A 28 5.77 14.87 -3.16
N SER A 29 6.20 13.73 -2.62
CA SER A 29 6.14 13.42 -1.19
C SER A 29 7.43 13.81 -0.45
N SER A 30 7.46 13.55 0.86
CA SER A 30 8.65 13.81 1.68
C SER A 30 9.86 12.93 1.32
N LEU A 31 9.66 11.89 0.50
CA LEU A 31 10.73 11.04 0.01
C LEU A 31 11.78 11.80 -0.81
N ARG A 32 11.41 12.92 -1.44
CA ARG A 32 12.38 13.77 -2.17
C ARG A 32 13.49 14.33 -1.27
N TRP A 33 13.27 14.36 0.04
CA TRP A 33 14.27 14.76 1.05
C TRP A 33 14.77 13.57 1.88
N GLY A 34 14.44 12.33 1.50
CA GLY A 34 14.82 11.12 2.22
C GLY A 34 13.98 10.84 3.46
N GLU A 35 12.91 11.60 3.66
CA GLU A 35 12.01 11.45 4.81
C GLU A 35 10.82 10.56 4.45
N VAL A 36 10.63 9.46 5.18
CA VAL A 36 9.50 8.55 4.96
C VAL A 36 8.20 9.20 5.46
N PRO A 37 7.19 9.43 4.60
CA PRO A 37 5.95 10.07 5.02
C PRO A 37 5.10 9.13 5.87
N ALA A 38 4.47 9.64 6.93
CA ALA A 38 3.45 8.88 7.65
C ALA A 38 2.29 8.48 6.70
N PRO A 39 1.67 7.29 6.86
CA PRO A 39 1.89 6.27 7.89
C PRO A 39 2.98 5.24 7.54
N TRP A 40 3.76 5.48 6.50
CA TRP A 40 4.82 4.58 6.06
C TRP A 40 5.99 4.59 7.03
N GLN A 41 6.73 3.48 7.03
CA GLN A 41 7.92 3.30 7.85
C GLN A 41 9.05 2.76 6.98
N VAL A 42 10.29 2.96 7.42
CA VAL A 42 11.45 2.31 6.80
C VAL A 42 11.28 0.80 6.88
N ASN A 43 11.45 0.10 5.76
CA ASN A 43 11.48 -1.36 5.77
C ASN A 43 12.82 -1.83 6.35
N PRO A 44 12.86 -2.54 7.50
CA PRO A 44 14.11 -3.01 8.10
C PRO A 44 14.86 -4.04 7.25
N PHE A 45 14.19 -4.62 6.25
CA PHE A 45 14.77 -5.58 5.30
C PHE A 45 15.20 -4.92 3.98
N SER A 46 15.12 -3.59 3.89
CA SER A 46 15.57 -2.84 2.71
C SER A 46 17.10 -2.91 2.58
N PRO A 47 17.66 -3.15 1.37
CA PRO A 47 19.11 -3.16 1.17
C PRO A 47 19.77 -1.82 1.47
N ASN A 48 19.07 -0.73 1.15
CA ASN A 48 19.49 0.65 1.40
C ASN A 48 18.43 1.41 2.20
N THR A 49 18.83 2.52 2.81
CA THR A 49 17.90 3.46 3.45
C THR A 49 17.32 4.43 2.42
N PRO A 50 16.11 4.98 2.65
CA PRO A 50 15.59 6.08 1.84
C PRO A 50 16.58 7.24 1.79
N GLN A 51 16.77 7.81 0.60
CA GLN A 51 17.64 8.96 0.35
C GLN A 51 16.86 9.97 -0.48
N GLY A 52 17.00 11.26 -0.13
CA GLY A 52 16.45 12.34 -0.95
C GLY A 52 17.32 12.56 -2.15
N GLU A 53 16.94 11.95 -3.28
CA GLU A 53 17.70 12.03 -4.53
C GLU A 53 16.74 12.32 -5.69
N GLU A 54 17.05 13.35 -6.46
CA GLU A 54 16.34 13.68 -7.69
C GLU A 54 16.49 12.54 -8.71
N GLY A 55 15.41 12.21 -9.40
CA GLY A 55 15.39 11.07 -10.33
C GLY A 55 15.24 9.70 -9.65
N THR A 56 14.91 9.65 -8.35
CA THR A 56 14.44 8.42 -7.70
C THR A 56 13.17 7.92 -8.38
N GLN A 57 13.14 6.65 -8.79
CA GLN A 57 12.03 6.05 -9.55
C GLN A 57 11.30 5.01 -8.72
N PHE A 58 9.97 4.94 -8.88
CA PHE A 58 9.17 3.82 -8.39
C PHE A 58 9.47 2.57 -9.23
N VAL A 59 9.63 1.43 -8.55
CA VAL A 59 9.93 0.14 -9.18
C VAL A 59 8.74 -0.80 -9.10
N ARG A 60 8.18 -0.96 -7.89
CA ARG A 60 7.08 -1.90 -7.62
C ARG A 60 6.41 -1.64 -6.29
N ALA A 61 5.17 -2.10 -6.20
CA ALA A 61 4.43 -2.28 -4.96
C ALA A 61 4.18 -3.77 -4.72
N ASN A 62 4.30 -4.22 -3.47
CA ASN A 62 4.00 -5.58 -3.08
C ASN A 62 2.96 -5.59 -1.96
N ILE A 63 1.88 -6.37 -2.11
CA ILE A 63 0.95 -6.67 -1.02
C ILE A 63 1.42 -7.94 -0.32
N LEU A 64 1.66 -7.83 0.99
CA LEU A 64 2.09 -8.92 1.84
C LEU A 64 0.89 -9.71 2.34
N VAL A 65 0.93 -11.04 2.22
CA VAL A 65 -0.18 -11.92 2.61
C VAL A 65 0.29 -13.00 3.57
N ALA A 66 -0.40 -13.14 4.70
CA ALA A 66 -0.25 -14.22 5.66
C ALA A 66 -1.65 -14.70 6.09
N GLY A 67 -2.34 -15.40 5.17
CA GLY A 67 -3.77 -15.71 5.25
C GLY A 67 -4.67 -14.52 4.90
N ILE A 68 -4.34 -13.33 5.40
CA ILE A 68 -4.96 -12.04 5.04
C ILE A 68 -3.90 -11.05 4.54
N GLY A 69 -4.32 -9.96 3.88
CA GLY A 69 -3.41 -8.86 3.52
C GLY A 69 -2.94 -8.10 4.77
N ARG A 70 -1.62 -8.05 4.98
CA ARG A 70 -0.98 -7.52 6.20
C ARG A 70 -0.15 -6.26 5.99
N GLY A 71 -0.04 -5.78 4.77
CA GLY A 71 0.62 -4.52 4.47
C GLY A 71 1.04 -4.40 3.02
N VAL A 72 1.64 -3.26 2.73
CA VAL A 72 2.19 -2.93 1.41
C VAL A 72 3.66 -2.56 1.56
N ILE A 73 4.50 -3.02 0.65
CA ILE A 73 5.87 -2.55 0.46
C ILE A 73 5.92 -1.75 -0.84
N CYS A 74 6.57 -0.59 -0.82
CA CYS A 74 6.88 0.19 -2.01
C CYS A 74 8.40 0.20 -2.18
N THR A 75 8.87 -0.19 -3.36
CA THR A 75 10.29 -0.20 -3.70
C THR A 75 10.59 0.90 -4.72
N TYR A 76 11.70 1.58 -4.48
CA TYR A 76 12.23 2.65 -5.32
C TYR A 76 13.68 2.36 -5.68
N GLN A 77 14.14 2.93 -6.79
CA GLN A 77 15.51 2.83 -7.28
C GLN A 77 16.10 4.23 -7.46
N ASN A 78 17.34 4.41 -7.02
CA ASN A 78 18.14 5.60 -7.30
C ASN A 78 19.60 5.21 -7.60
N SER A 79 20.53 6.17 -7.61
CA SER A 79 21.95 5.91 -7.92
C SER A 79 22.64 4.96 -6.94
N ARG A 80 22.12 4.78 -5.72
CA ARG A 80 22.69 3.89 -4.69
C ARG A 80 22.10 2.48 -4.71
N GLY A 81 21.08 2.21 -5.52
CA GLY A 81 20.41 0.93 -5.57
C GLY A 81 18.91 1.02 -5.23
N GLU A 82 18.31 -0.13 -4.95
CA GLU A 82 16.94 -0.20 -4.46
C GLU A 82 16.87 0.14 -2.97
N TYR A 83 15.82 0.86 -2.57
CA TYR A 83 15.36 0.92 -1.18
C TYR A 83 13.84 0.68 -1.14
N SER A 84 13.33 0.31 0.03
CA SER A 84 11.90 0.11 0.23
C SER A 84 11.41 0.69 1.54
N ILE A 85 10.14 1.09 1.52
CA ILE A 85 9.35 1.47 2.69
C ILE A 85 8.14 0.54 2.77
N TRP A 86 7.56 0.42 3.95
CA TRP A 86 6.40 -0.41 4.17
C TRP A 86 5.31 0.29 4.96
N TRP A 87 4.08 -0.17 4.78
CA TRP A 87 2.96 0.20 5.61
C TRP A 87 2.26 -1.06 6.09
N GLN A 88 2.35 -1.32 7.39
CA GLN A 88 1.69 -2.44 8.04
C GLN A 88 0.24 -2.08 8.33
N VAL A 89 -0.67 -2.54 7.49
CA VAL A 89 -2.10 -2.26 7.55
C VAL A 89 -2.88 -3.44 6.98
N GLY A 90 -4.16 -3.57 7.36
CA GLY A 90 -5.06 -4.47 6.67
C GLY A 90 -5.22 -4.03 5.21
N VAL A 91 -4.95 -4.92 4.26
CA VAL A 91 -5.09 -4.62 2.83
C VAL A 91 -6.03 -5.63 2.20
N LYS A 92 -6.94 -5.17 1.34
CA LYS A 92 -7.77 -6.05 0.55
C LYS A 92 -6.89 -6.86 -0.39
N ILE A 93 -7.00 -8.18 -0.31
CA ILE A 93 -6.31 -9.08 -1.25
C ILE A 93 -6.90 -8.84 -2.65
N PRO A 94 -6.07 -8.57 -3.68
CA PRO A 94 -6.54 -8.42 -5.05
C PRO A 94 -7.30 -9.66 -5.53
N ALA A 95 -8.33 -9.45 -6.34
CA ALA A 95 -9.01 -10.55 -7.01
C ALA A 95 -8.07 -11.16 -8.06
N GLU A 96 -8.20 -12.46 -8.34
CA GLU A 96 -7.34 -13.13 -9.33
C GLU A 96 -7.49 -12.58 -10.76
N ILE A 97 -8.61 -11.89 -11.03
CA ILE A 97 -8.89 -11.23 -12.31
C ILE A 97 -8.31 -9.81 -12.40
N ASP A 98 -7.77 -9.25 -11.31
CA ASP A 98 -7.16 -7.91 -11.31
C ASP A 98 -5.77 -7.99 -11.96
N TYR A 99 -5.70 -7.64 -13.24
CA TYR A 99 -4.48 -7.73 -14.05
C TYR A 99 -3.36 -6.79 -13.59
N ARG A 100 -3.66 -5.79 -12.74
CA ARG A 100 -2.64 -4.88 -12.19
C ARG A 100 -1.74 -5.60 -11.19
N TRP A 101 -2.30 -6.59 -10.48
CA TRP A 101 -1.65 -7.28 -9.38
C TRP A 101 -1.36 -8.74 -9.74
N ARG A 102 -0.09 -9.05 -9.98
CA ARG A 102 0.37 -10.41 -10.27
C ARG A 102 0.67 -11.14 -8.96
N ARG A 103 0.28 -12.41 -8.86
CA ARG A 103 0.63 -13.25 -7.70
C ARG A 103 2.15 -13.42 -7.64
N SER A 104 2.74 -13.15 -6.48
CA SER A 104 4.19 -13.34 -6.24
C SER A 104 4.47 -14.74 -5.69
N LEU A 105 5.73 -15.19 -5.81
CA LEU A 105 6.17 -16.53 -5.37
C LEU A 105 5.93 -16.79 -3.88
N ASN A 106 5.92 -15.74 -3.05
CA ASN A 106 5.75 -15.84 -1.59
C ASN A 106 4.28 -15.71 -1.15
N ASN A 107 3.34 -16.10 -2.02
CA ASN A 107 1.89 -16.01 -1.80
C ASN A 107 1.37 -14.57 -1.62
N GLY A 108 2.15 -13.55 -2.00
CA GLY A 108 1.74 -12.14 -2.02
C GLY A 108 1.28 -11.70 -3.41
N PHE A 109 1.17 -10.38 -3.61
CA PHE A 109 0.89 -9.78 -4.90
C PHE A 109 1.91 -8.69 -5.22
N GLU A 110 2.13 -8.44 -6.50
CA GLU A 110 3.06 -7.43 -7.01
C GLU A 110 2.43 -6.64 -8.15
N CYS A 111 2.64 -5.33 -8.13
CA CYS A 111 2.37 -4.42 -9.24
C CYS A 111 3.67 -3.67 -9.60
N THR A 112 4.04 -3.67 -10.88
CA THR A 112 5.27 -3.05 -11.41
C THR A 112 4.97 -1.96 -12.44
N ASP A 113 3.74 -1.46 -12.46
CA ASP A 113 3.32 -0.37 -13.34
C ASP A 113 3.68 0.98 -12.69
N SER A 114 3.02 2.06 -13.09
CA SER A 114 3.09 3.37 -12.46
C SER A 114 2.45 3.39 -11.06
N ILE A 115 2.83 4.39 -10.25
CA ILE A 115 2.33 4.59 -8.88
C ILE A 115 0.80 4.68 -8.87
N GLU A 116 0.23 5.39 -9.85
CA GLU A 116 -1.20 5.65 -9.98
C GLU A 116 -1.98 4.37 -10.32
N ILE A 117 -1.37 3.45 -11.07
CA ILE A 117 -1.97 2.18 -11.45
C ILE A 117 -1.85 1.16 -10.32
N CYS A 118 -0.75 1.16 -9.56
CA CYS A 118 -0.52 0.30 -8.40
C CYS A 118 -1.32 0.72 -7.15
N GLU A 119 -2.60 1.04 -7.34
CA GLU A 119 -3.56 1.34 -6.29
C GLU A 119 -3.90 0.08 -5.49
N PHE A 120 -3.98 0.25 -4.18
CA PHE A 120 -4.43 -0.75 -3.22
C PHE A 120 -5.50 -0.17 -2.30
N TYR A 121 -6.26 -1.06 -1.66
CA TYR A 121 -7.34 -0.68 -0.77
C TYR A 121 -7.00 -1.12 0.65
N THR A 122 -6.81 -0.17 1.55
CA THR A 122 -6.65 -0.46 2.97
C THR A 122 -8.01 -0.72 3.60
N ALA A 123 -8.10 -1.74 4.44
CA ALA A 123 -9.23 -1.89 5.35
C ALA A 123 -8.95 -0.97 6.55
N ALA A 124 -9.86 -0.03 6.83
CA ALA A 124 -9.85 0.65 8.11
C ALA A 124 -9.90 -0.41 9.22
N GLY A 125 -8.92 -0.36 10.13
CA GLY A 125 -8.89 -1.18 11.34
C GLY A 125 -9.97 -0.78 12.33
#